data_AF-A0A364LCM0-F1
#
_entry.id   AF-A0A364LCM0-F1
#
_cell.length_a   1.000
_cell.length_b   1.000
_cell.length_c   1.000
_cell.angle_alpha   90.00
_cell.angle_beta   90.00
_cell.angle_gamma   90.00
#
_symmetry.space_group_name_H-M   'P 1'
#
loop_
_entity.id
_entity.type
_entity.pdbx_description
1 polymer ?
#
loop_
_entity_poly.entity_id
_entity_poly.type
_entity_poly.pdbx_seq_one_letter_code
_entity_poly.pdbx_strand_id
1 'polypeptide(L)'
;MAAPVFTNLSPLSTEPEIKNLSGYPRLKPAYILKVKVTTGRPVGTILSGSNLIHWETGSGTLTTAEGYDHPVEANVEYGSDWLVFDPDGGHARPELKLLARTDDGVVLDCGYTGVARASQPILDMFEKDPNAKTFPFGISSTVHTFRTGNPKYKHLENKTFVGNGRFVITQNPFSITVESRISEVIPSCDMD
;
A
#
# COMPACT_ATOMS: atom_id res chain seq x y z
N MET A 1 -19.46 20.07 20.17
CA MET A 1 -19.79 19.32 18.95
C MET A 1 -19.25 17.92 19.11
N ALA A 2 -20.09 16.89 18.97
CA ALA A 2 -19.62 15.50 19.01
C ALA A 2 -18.82 15.22 17.74
N ALA A 3 -17.63 14.62 17.88
CA ALA A 3 -16.85 14.16 16.73
C ALA A 3 -17.69 13.14 15.93
N PRO A 4 -17.69 13.20 14.59
CA PRO A 4 -18.38 12.19 13.80
C PRO A 4 -17.73 10.83 14.09
N VAL A 5 -18.52 9.90 14.63
CA VAL A 5 -18.06 8.54 14.88
C VAL A 5 -17.97 7.85 13.52
N PHE A 6 -16.74 7.72 12.99
CA PHE A 6 -16.43 6.99 11.76
C PHE A 6 -16.63 5.48 11.96
N THR A 7 -17.90 5.04 12.03
CA THR A 7 -18.28 3.66 12.37
C THR A 7 -18.21 2.68 11.20
N ASN A 8 -18.28 3.14 9.95
CA ASN A 8 -18.29 2.26 8.77
C ASN A 8 -17.13 2.57 7.81
N LEU A 9 -16.35 1.55 7.48
CA LEU A 9 -15.29 1.64 6.48
C LEU A 9 -15.90 1.53 5.07
N SER A 10 -16.30 2.65 4.49
CA SER A 10 -16.71 2.72 3.09
C SER A 10 -15.48 2.73 2.17
N PRO A 11 -15.55 2.12 0.96
CA PRO A 11 -14.46 2.22 0.00
C PRO A 11 -14.21 3.68 -0.43
N LEU A 12 -13.02 3.96 -0.97
CA LEU A 12 -12.68 5.27 -1.54
C LEU A 12 -13.56 5.61 -2.74
N SER A 13 -14.02 4.60 -3.48
CA SER A 13 -14.94 4.74 -4.61
C SER A 13 -15.98 3.61 -4.57
N THR A 14 -17.22 3.94 -4.95
CA THR A 14 -18.31 2.99 -5.19
C THR A 14 -18.67 2.90 -6.67
N GLU A 15 -17.86 3.51 -7.54
CA GLU A 15 -18.09 3.48 -8.99
C GLU A 15 -18.07 2.03 -9.50
N PRO A 16 -18.95 1.68 -10.44
CA PRO A 16 -18.93 0.36 -11.07
C PRO A 16 -17.67 0.19 -11.91
N GLU A 17 -17.46 -1.03 -12.43
CA GLU A 17 -16.42 -1.29 -13.40
C GLU A 17 -16.55 -0.33 -14.60
N ILE A 18 -15.51 0.44 -14.86
CA ILE A 18 -15.50 1.45 -15.92
C ILE A 18 -15.13 0.76 -17.23
N LYS A 19 -15.92 0.98 -18.27
CA LYS A 19 -15.58 0.56 -19.63
C LYS A 19 -14.24 1.21 -20.03
N ASN A 20 -13.30 0.40 -20.50
CA ASN A 20 -12.07 0.94 -21.11
C ASN A 20 -12.41 1.77 -22.34
N LEU A 21 -12.07 3.06 -22.29
CA LEU A 21 -12.24 4.01 -23.38
C LEU A 21 -10.93 4.16 -24.17
N SER A 22 -11.05 4.48 -25.46
CA SER A 22 -9.91 4.86 -26.31
C SER A 22 -9.19 6.08 -25.74
N GLY A 23 -7.87 6.14 -25.89
CA GLY A 23 -7.04 7.27 -25.42
C GLY A 23 -6.68 7.25 -23.93
N TYR A 24 -7.28 6.35 -23.12
CA TYR A 24 -6.99 6.26 -21.68
C TYR A 24 -5.99 5.14 -21.34
N PRO A 25 -5.13 5.32 -20.32
CA PRO A 25 -4.26 4.25 -19.86
C PRO A 25 -5.06 3.09 -19.27
N ARG A 26 -4.46 1.90 -19.32
CA ARG A 26 -5.02 0.67 -18.73
C ARG A 26 -4.12 0.16 -17.62
N LEU A 27 -4.66 -0.67 -16.74
CA LEU A 27 -3.91 -1.30 -15.66
C LEU A 27 -3.68 -2.79 -15.96
N LYS A 28 -2.42 -3.23 -15.93
CA LYS A 28 -2.04 -4.64 -16.03
C LYS A 28 -1.56 -5.11 -14.65
N PRO A 29 -2.16 -6.14 -14.02
CA PRO A 29 -1.65 -6.71 -12.78
C PRO A 29 -0.16 -7.07 -12.92
N ALA A 30 0.65 -6.66 -11.96
CA ALA A 30 2.11 -6.78 -12.04
C ALA A 30 2.71 -7.47 -10.81
N TYR A 31 2.42 -6.95 -9.61
CA TYR A 31 3.07 -7.43 -8.39
C TYR A 31 2.11 -7.49 -7.21
N ILE A 32 2.48 -8.26 -6.20
CA ILE A 32 1.82 -8.36 -4.91
C ILE A 32 2.86 -8.03 -3.84
N LEU A 33 2.63 -6.96 -3.09
CA LEU A 33 3.46 -6.60 -1.94
C LEU A 33 2.71 -6.96 -0.67
N LYS A 34 3.34 -7.72 0.22
CA LYS A 34 2.86 -7.98 1.57
C LYS A 34 3.90 -7.52 2.56
N VAL A 35 3.55 -6.61 3.47
CA VAL A 35 4.44 -6.16 4.54
C VAL A 35 3.77 -6.37 5.89
N LYS A 36 4.52 -6.92 6.85
CA LYS A 36 4.03 -7.11 8.22
C LYS A 36 4.28 -5.84 9.00
N VAL A 37 3.23 -5.30 9.60
CA VAL A 37 3.32 -4.15 10.51
C VAL A 37 3.70 -4.68 11.89
N THR A 38 4.70 -4.08 12.52
CA THR A 38 5.16 -4.47 13.85
C THR A 38 4.98 -3.35 14.87
N THR A 39 5.96 -2.49 15.02
CA THR A 39 6.02 -1.47 16.08
C THR A 39 5.53 -0.15 15.54
N GLY A 40 4.52 0.43 16.22
CA GLY A 40 4.11 1.81 16.01
C GLY A 40 4.91 2.74 16.90
N ARG A 41 5.40 3.84 16.34
CA ARG A 41 6.14 4.90 17.04
C ARG A 41 5.41 6.22 16.81
N PRO A 42 4.46 6.58 17.70
CA PRO A 42 3.74 7.84 17.59
C PRO A 42 4.71 9.01 17.71
N VAL A 43 4.70 9.91 16.72
CA VAL A 43 5.35 11.23 16.81
C VAL A 43 4.38 12.23 17.44
N GLY A 44 3.08 12.07 17.18
CA GLY A 44 2.02 12.91 17.70
C GLY A 44 1.52 13.92 16.66
N THR A 45 0.82 14.95 17.14
CA THR A 45 0.29 16.00 16.28
C THR A 45 1.40 16.94 15.85
N ILE A 46 1.59 17.06 14.53
CA ILE A 46 2.59 17.97 13.92
C ILE A 46 1.96 19.33 13.62
N LEU A 47 2.79 20.32 13.22
CA LEU A 47 2.36 21.71 13.00
C LEU A 47 1.16 21.86 12.04
N SER A 48 1.01 20.95 11.07
CA SER A 48 -0.13 20.94 10.14
C SER A 48 -1.47 20.57 10.80
N GLY A 49 -1.48 20.17 12.06
CA GLY A 49 -2.63 19.58 12.76
C GLY A 49 -2.83 18.08 12.47
N SER A 50 -2.03 17.50 11.57
CA SER A 50 -2.05 16.08 11.26
C SER A 50 -1.40 15.26 12.39
N ASN A 51 -1.79 14.00 12.55
CA ASN A 51 -1.13 13.07 13.47
C ASN A 51 -0.14 12.19 12.70
N LEU A 52 1.11 12.10 13.15
CA LEU A 52 2.15 11.29 12.52
C LEU A 52 2.52 10.09 13.40
N ILE A 53 2.56 8.91 12.78
CA ILE A 53 3.04 7.67 13.38
C ILE A 53 4.02 7.00 12.42
N HIS A 54 5.18 6.57 12.91
CA HIS A 54 6.07 5.71 12.13
C HIS A 54 5.78 4.24 12.43
N TRP A 55 5.52 3.45 11.41
CA TRP A 55 5.29 2.00 11.54
C TRP A 55 6.46 1.21 10.99
N GLU A 56 7.03 0.32 11.80
CA GLU A 56 8.03 -0.63 11.35
C GLU A 56 7.40 -1.73 10.48
N THR A 57 8.03 -2.02 9.34
CA THR A 57 7.54 -2.98 8.33
C THR A 57 8.65 -3.88 7.76
N GLY A 58 9.61 -4.27 8.61
CA GLY A 58 10.86 -4.94 8.21
C GLY A 58 10.74 -6.41 7.78
N SER A 59 9.55 -6.92 7.45
CA SER A 59 9.40 -8.28 6.90
C SER A 59 8.19 -8.38 5.98
N GLY A 60 8.26 -9.27 5.00
CA GLY A 60 7.28 -9.32 3.94
C GLY A 60 7.79 -9.93 2.66
N THR A 61 6.99 -9.84 1.60
CA THR A 61 7.29 -10.39 0.27
C THR A 61 6.85 -9.42 -0.81
N LEU A 62 7.63 -9.34 -1.89
CA LEU A 62 7.23 -8.77 -3.17
C LEU A 62 7.28 -9.90 -4.20
N THR A 63 6.13 -10.27 -4.75
CA THR A 63 6.01 -11.40 -5.68
C THR A 63 5.32 -10.97 -6.96
N THR A 64 5.56 -11.72 -8.03
CA THR A 64 4.95 -11.48 -9.34
C THR A 64 3.46 -11.86 -9.32
N ALA A 65 2.62 -11.03 -9.92
CA ALA A 65 1.23 -11.41 -10.19
C ALA A 65 1.16 -12.40 -11.36
N GLU A 66 0.14 -13.26 -11.36
CA GLU A 66 -0.10 -14.20 -12.45
C GLU A 66 -0.24 -13.46 -13.80
N GLY A 67 0.46 -13.93 -14.83
CA GLY A 67 0.40 -13.38 -16.18
C GLY A 67 1.25 -12.11 -16.43
N TYR A 68 2.12 -11.73 -15.49
CA TYR A 68 3.06 -10.63 -15.69
C TYR A 68 4.43 -11.10 -16.17
N ASP A 69 4.97 -10.44 -17.19
CA ASP A 69 6.13 -10.94 -17.97
C ASP A 69 7.49 -10.65 -17.32
N HIS A 70 7.55 -9.79 -16.30
CA HIS A 70 8.80 -9.39 -15.66
C HIS A 70 8.84 -9.83 -14.19
N PRO A 71 9.30 -11.07 -13.93
CA PRO A 71 9.21 -11.67 -12.61
C PRO A 71 10.13 -10.97 -11.60
N VAL A 72 9.60 -10.82 -10.39
CA VAL A 72 10.30 -10.36 -9.19
C VAL A 72 9.83 -11.20 -8.03
N GLU A 73 10.74 -11.96 -7.43
CA GLU A 73 10.51 -12.68 -6.18
C GLU A 73 11.50 -12.18 -5.15
N ALA A 74 11.01 -11.46 -4.14
CA ALA A 74 11.84 -10.80 -3.15
C ALA A 74 11.26 -10.85 -1.74
N ASN A 75 12.14 -10.87 -0.75
CA ASN A 75 11.80 -10.74 0.67
C ASN A 75 12.09 -9.33 1.15
N VAL A 76 11.16 -8.74 1.91
CA VAL A 76 11.39 -7.45 2.56
C VAL A 76 12.31 -7.65 3.76
N GLU A 77 13.40 -6.88 3.83
CA GLU A 77 14.42 -6.98 4.88
C GLU A 77 14.45 -5.77 5.82
N TYR A 78 13.92 -4.64 5.34
CA TYR A 78 13.84 -3.40 6.09
C TYR A 78 12.68 -2.57 5.55
N GLY A 79 12.01 -1.83 6.42
CA GLY A 79 10.97 -0.91 5.97
C GLY A 79 10.34 -0.11 7.10
N SER A 80 9.82 1.06 6.76
CA SER A 80 9.01 1.88 7.65
C SER A 80 7.99 2.70 6.85
N ASP A 81 6.83 2.97 7.44
CA ASP A 81 5.78 3.82 6.91
C ASP A 81 5.66 5.09 7.75
N TRP A 82 5.78 6.26 7.11
CA TRP A 82 5.57 7.57 7.71
C TRP A 82 4.10 7.94 7.57
N LEU A 83 3.25 7.24 8.31
CA LEU A 83 1.81 7.34 8.18
C LEU A 83 1.30 8.63 8.83
N VAL A 84 0.73 9.51 8.01
CA VAL A 84 0.09 10.74 8.46
C VAL A 84 -1.42 10.59 8.43
N PHE A 85 -2.11 10.86 9.53
CA PHE A 85 -3.56 11.01 9.56
C PHE A 85 -3.93 12.47 9.35
N ASP A 86 -4.85 12.74 8.44
CA ASP A 86 -5.32 14.09 8.15
C ASP A 86 -6.03 14.70 9.39
N PRO A 87 -6.04 16.03 9.54
CA PRO A 87 -6.65 16.69 10.70
C PRO A 87 -8.15 16.40 10.87
N ASP A 88 -8.85 16.06 9.79
CA ASP A 88 -10.26 15.70 9.80
C ASP A 88 -10.52 14.24 10.25
N GLY A 89 -9.47 13.43 10.37
CA GLY A 89 -9.53 12.01 10.73
C GLY A 89 -10.15 11.10 9.67
N GLY A 90 -10.51 11.61 8.49
CA GLY A 90 -11.18 10.85 7.43
C GLY A 90 -10.23 10.10 6.51
N HIS A 91 -8.96 10.53 6.43
CA HIS A 91 -7.95 9.93 5.58
C HIS A 91 -6.60 9.76 6.29
N ALA A 92 -5.83 8.81 5.77
CA ALA A 92 -4.41 8.66 6.07
C ALA A 92 -3.59 8.75 4.79
N ARG A 93 -2.35 9.20 4.92
CA ARG A 93 -1.35 9.42 3.88
C ARG A 93 -0.17 8.49 4.18
N PRO A 94 -0.18 7.24 3.70
CA PRO A 94 0.98 6.38 3.84
C PRO A 94 2.14 6.89 2.99
N GLU A 95 3.34 6.75 3.52
CA GLU A 95 4.62 6.98 2.85
C GLU A 95 5.56 5.84 3.28
N LEU A 96 5.41 4.71 2.61
CA LEU A 96 6.19 3.51 2.86
C LEU A 96 7.52 3.57 2.10
N LYS A 97 8.62 3.29 2.81
CA LYS A 97 9.95 3.05 2.24
C LYS A 97 10.45 1.70 2.73
N LEU A 98 10.96 0.87 1.83
CA LEU A 98 11.43 -0.47 2.16
C LEU A 98 12.58 -0.92 1.26
N LEU A 99 13.34 -1.88 1.77
CA LEU A 99 14.32 -2.63 1.00
C LEU A 99 13.83 -4.07 0.84
N ALA A 100 13.80 -4.55 -0.40
CA ALA A 100 13.50 -5.94 -0.72
C ALA A 100 14.70 -6.60 -1.39
N ARG A 101 15.06 -7.80 -0.95
CA ARG A 101 16.11 -8.61 -1.56
C ARG A 101 15.50 -9.72 -2.39
N THR A 102 15.86 -9.74 -3.67
CA THR A 102 15.43 -10.79 -4.60
C THR A 102 16.10 -12.13 -4.27
N ASP A 103 15.53 -13.21 -4.78
CA ASP A 103 16.09 -14.57 -4.66
C ASP A 103 17.53 -14.70 -5.19
N ASP A 104 17.89 -13.91 -6.21
CA ASP A 104 19.24 -13.79 -6.77
C ASP A 104 20.12 -12.73 -6.09
N GLY A 105 19.69 -12.20 -4.94
CA GLY A 105 20.51 -11.39 -4.04
C GLY A 105 20.56 -9.89 -4.33
N VAL A 106 19.80 -9.40 -5.31
CA VAL A 106 19.72 -7.97 -5.65
C VAL A 106 18.84 -7.23 -4.65
N VAL A 107 19.31 -6.09 -4.18
CA VAL A 107 18.51 -5.18 -3.34
C VAL A 107 17.74 -4.21 -4.23
N LEU A 108 16.44 -4.11 -3.96
CA LEU A 108 15.52 -3.15 -4.55
C LEU A 108 15.17 -2.10 -3.48
N ASP A 109 15.33 -0.82 -3.81
CA ASP A 109 14.71 0.28 -3.06
C ASP A 109 13.27 0.41 -3.55
N CYS A 110 12.32 0.09 -2.69
CA CYS A 110 10.90 0.11 -3.01
C CYS A 110 10.14 1.04 -2.07
N GLY A 111 8.99 1.51 -2.50
CA GLY A 111 8.12 2.28 -1.64
C GLY A 111 6.79 2.56 -2.29
N TYR A 112 5.92 3.23 -1.54
CA TYR A 112 4.75 3.86 -2.11
C TYR A 112 4.32 5.07 -1.30
N THR A 113 3.63 5.97 -1.97
CA THR A 113 2.78 6.97 -1.33
C THR A 113 1.33 6.69 -1.67
N GLY A 114 0.38 7.23 -0.91
CA GLY A 114 -1.02 7.02 -1.27
C GLY A 114 -2.01 7.80 -0.43
N VAL A 115 -3.26 7.41 -0.62
CA VAL A 115 -4.40 7.86 0.18
C VAL A 115 -5.12 6.63 0.67
N ALA A 116 -5.40 6.59 1.96
CA ALA A 116 -6.20 5.56 2.59
C ALA A 116 -7.35 6.19 3.38
N ARG A 117 -8.43 5.45 3.57
CA ARG A 117 -9.46 5.80 4.55
C ARG A 117 -8.90 5.64 5.95
N ALA A 118 -9.18 6.62 6.80
CA ALA A 118 -9.06 6.48 8.23
C ALA A 118 -10.47 6.33 8.82
N SER A 119 -10.60 5.48 9.83
CA SER A 119 -11.87 5.21 10.52
C SER A 119 -11.60 4.55 11.86
N GLN A 120 -12.58 4.55 12.76
CA GLN A 120 -12.42 3.94 14.08
C GLN A 120 -12.03 2.45 13.99
N PRO A 121 -12.64 1.61 13.12
CA PRO A 121 -12.22 0.21 12.98
C PRO A 121 -10.74 0.01 12.59
N ILE A 122 -10.16 0.93 11.83
CA ILE A 122 -8.72 0.88 11.48
C ILE A 122 -7.86 1.25 12.70
N LEU A 123 -8.29 2.24 13.49
CA LEU A 123 -7.59 2.61 14.72
C LEU A 123 -7.66 1.47 15.76
N ASP A 124 -8.84 0.89 15.96
CA ASP A 124 -9.07 -0.25 16.86
C ASP A 124 -8.22 -1.46 16.45
N MET A 125 -8.06 -1.70 15.14
CA MET A 125 -7.15 -2.72 14.61
C MET A 125 -5.70 -2.46 15.06
N PHE A 126 -5.20 -1.22 14.97
CA PHE A 126 -3.84 -0.89 15.43
C PHE A 126 -3.68 -1.04 16.95
N GLU A 127 -4.77 -0.88 17.71
CA GLU A 127 -4.84 -1.15 19.15
C GLU A 127 -5.01 -2.63 19.50
N LYS A 128 -5.00 -3.51 18.49
CA LYS A 128 -5.09 -4.98 18.60
C LYS A 128 -6.44 -5.46 19.15
N ASP A 129 -7.54 -4.83 18.74
CA ASP A 129 -8.88 -5.33 19.05
C ASP A 129 -8.99 -6.84 18.69
N PRO A 130 -9.36 -7.71 19.65
CA PRO A 130 -9.54 -9.15 19.39
C PRO A 130 -10.62 -9.45 18.34
N ASN A 131 -11.52 -8.49 18.06
CA ASN A 131 -12.56 -8.60 17.05
C ASN A 131 -12.14 -8.05 15.67
N ALA A 132 -10.93 -7.51 15.54
CA ALA A 132 -10.44 -6.99 14.26
C ALA A 132 -10.42 -8.09 13.20
N LYS A 133 -10.90 -7.75 12.00
CA LYS A 133 -11.01 -8.65 10.85
C LYS A 133 -10.20 -8.11 9.68
N THR A 134 -9.89 -9.01 8.74
CA THR A 134 -9.33 -8.60 7.44
C THR A 134 -10.30 -7.64 6.75
N PHE A 135 -9.75 -6.52 6.29
CA PHE A 135 -10.50 -5.51 5.55
C PHE A 135 -10.49 -5.84 4.05
N PRO A 136 -11.56 -5.52 3.32
CA PRO A 136 -11.56 -5.69 1.87
C PRO A 136 -10.64 -4.67 1.20
N PHE A 137 -10.34 -4.91 -0.07
CA PHE A 137 -9.72 -3.89 -0.93
C PHE A 137 -10.65 -2.68 -1.14
N GLY A 138 -10.08 -1.58 -1.64
CA GLY A 138 -10.81 -0.36 -1.98
C GLY A 138 -10.70 0.75 -0.94
N ILE A 139 -9.99 0.49 0.16
CA ILE A 139 -9.80 1.46 1.24
C ILE A 139 -8.56 2.34 1.03
N SER A 140 -7.69 1.99 0.08
CA SER A 140 -6.52 2.77 -0.30
C SER A 140 -6.23 2.73 -1.79
N SER A 141 -5.56 3.77 -2.27
CA SER A 141 -4.93 3.86 -3.59
C SER A 141 -3.51 4.37 -3.42
N THR A 142 -2.56 3.79 -4.15
CA THR A 142 -1.13 3.99 -3.95
C THR A 142 -0.39 4.17 -5.27
N VAL A 143 0.71 4.91 -5.22
CA VAL A 143 1.69 5.05 -6.31
C VAL A 143 2.98 4.39 -5.84
N HIS A 144 3.41 3.35 -6.53
CA HIS A 144 4.57 2.55 -6.14
C HIS A 144 5.82 3.00 -6.90
N THR A 145 6.94 3.03 -6.18
CA THR A 145 8.26 3.33 -6.74
C THR A 145 9.21 2.18 -6.50
N PHE A 146 10.04 1.91 -7.49
CA PHE A 146 11.10 0.90 -7.44
C PHE A 146 12.38 1.49 -8.02
N ARG A 147 13.53 1.23 -7.41
CA ARG A 147 14.85 1.67 -7.88
C ARG A 147 15.88 0.57 -7.69
N THR A 148 16.79 0.43 -8.65
CA THR A 148 17.86 -0.55 -8.60
C THR A 148 19.04 -0.19 -9.53
N GLY A 149 20.25 -0.48 -9.07
CA GLY A 149 21.44 -0.41 -9.93
C GLY A 149 21.55 -1.58 -10.91
N ASN A 150 20.75 -2.64 -10.76
CA ASN A 150 20.94 -3.89 -11.49
C ASN A 150 20.18 -3.89 -12.84
N PRO A 151 20.86 -4.13 -13.98
CA PRO A 151 20.22 -4.18 -15.30
C PRO A 151 19.06 -5.18 -15.43
N LYS A 152 19.12 -6.32 -14.73
CA LYS A 152 18.07 -7.37 -14.76
C LYS A 152 16.69 -6.83 -14.38
N TYR A 153 16.65 -5.89 -13.43
CA TYR A 153 15.43 -5.34 -12.87
C TYR A 153 15.15 -3.90 -13.32
N LYS A 154 15.87 -3.42 -14.34
CA LYS A 154 15.79 -2.00 -14.76
C LYS A 154 14.43 -1.60 -15.33
N HIS A 155 13.63 -2.57 -15.79
CA HIS A 155 12.25 -2.31 -16.21
C HIS A 155 11.40 -1.69 -15.10
N LEU A 156 11.73 -1.95 -13.83
CA LEU A 156 11.03 -1.39 -12.67
C LEU A 156 11.13 0.15 -12.61
N GLU A 157 12.22 0.74 -13.13
CA GLU A 157 12.42 2.20 -13.17
C GLU A 157 11.86 2.85 -14.43
N ASN A 158 11.58 2.06 -15.46
CA ASN A 158 11.10 2.55 -16.76
C ASN A 158 9.58 2.43 -16.91
N LYS A 159 8.87 2.12 -15.82
CA LYS A 159 7.44 1.85 -15.80
C LYS A 159 6.78 2.60 -14.65
N THR A 160 5.49 2.89 -14.80
CA THR A 160 4.67 3.49 -13.74
C THR A 160 3.81 2.42 -13.09
N PHE A 161 3.76 2.43 -11.75
CA PHE A 161 2.99 1.45 -10.98
C PHE A 161 2.03 2.14 -10.03
N VAL A 162 0.79 1.68 -10.04
CA VAL A 162 -0.25 2.08 -9.09
C VAL A 162 -0.81 0.86 -8.41
N GLY A 163 -1.41 1.03 -7.24
CA GLY A 163 -1.96 -0.09 -6.50
C GLY A 163 -3.13 0.30 -5.63
N ASN A 164 -3.68 -0.73 -4.99
CA ASN A 164 -4.61 -0.60 -3.90
C ASN A 164 -4.23 -1.59 -2.79
N GLY A 165 -4.53 -1.21 -1.56
CA GLY A 165 -4.17 -1.97 -0.37
C GLY A 165 -5.36 -2.50 0.40
N ARG A 166 -5.08 -3.49 1.24
CA ARG A 166 -5.93 -3.95 2.34
C ARG A 166 -5.09 -4.35 3.55
N PHE A 167 -5.72 -4.42 4.72
CA PHE A 167 -5.13 -5.04 5.90
C PHE A 167 -5.64 -6.48 6.04
N VAL A 168 -4.72 -7.43 6.10
CA VAL A 168 -4.98 -8.84 6.42
C VAL A 168 -4.64 -9.07 7.89
N ILE A 169 -5.63 -9.54 8.64
CA ILE A 169 -5.53 -9.78 10.08
C ILE A 169 -5.52 -11.27 10.36
N THR A 170 -4.49 -11.71 11.07
CA THR A 170 -4.43 -13.06 11.65
C THR A 170 -4.58 -12.94 13.15
N GLN A 171 -5.43 -13.78 13.73
CA GLN A 171 -5.60 -13.90 15.18
C GLN A 171 -4.77 -15.09 15.69
N ASN A 172 -4.23 -14.97 16.91
CA ASN A 172 -3.52 -16.05 17.63
C ASN A 172 -2.29 -16.64 16.87
N PRO A 173 -1.16 -15.91 16.76
CA PRO A 173 -0.89 -14.59 17.34
C PRO A 173 -1.47 -13.45 16.48
N PHE A 174 -1.82 -12.35 17.13
CA PHE A 174 -2.28 -11.14 16.42
C PHE A 174 -1.18 -10.61 15.50
N SER A 175 -1.49 -10.45 14.22
CA SER A 175 -0.60 -9.80 13.26
C SER A 175 -1.38 -9.04 12.20
N ILE A 176 -0.79 -7.93 11.75
CA ILE A 176 -1.31 -7.07 10.69
C ILE A 176 -0.36 -7.21 9.50
N THR A 177 -0.91 -7.58 8.34
CA THR A 177 -0.18 -7.54 7.06
C THR A 177 -0.87 -6.55 6.14
N VAL A 178 -0.14 -5.55 5.66
CA VAL A 178 -0.62 -4.72 4.55
C VAL A 178 -0.35 -5.48 3.26
N GLU A 179 -1.40 -5.81 2.53
CA GLU A 179 -1.33 -6.43 1.21
C GLU A 179 -1.69 -5.40 0.14
N SER A 180 -0.80 -5.15 -0.80
CA SER A 180 -1.03 -4.30 -1.96
C SER A 180 -1.08 -5.14 -3.23
N ARG A 181 -2.08 -4.87 -4.08
CA ARG A 181 -2.13 -5.37 -5.46
C ARG A 181 -1.68 -4.25 -6.36
N ILE A 182 -0.59 -4.49 -7.08
CA ILE A 182 0.15 -3.49 -7.85
C ILE A 182 -0.06 -3.80 -9.32
N SER A 183 -0.43 -2.77 -10.08
CA SER A 183 -0.57 -2.81 -11.52
C SER A 183 0.44 -1.90 -12.21
N GLU A 184 0.98 -2.35 -13.33
CA GLU A 184 1.64 -1.49 -14.30
C GLU A 184 0.59 -0.62 -15.00
N VAL A 185 0.88 0.67 -15.14
CA VAL A 185 0.13 1.58 -16.00
C VAL A 185 0.60 1.40 -17.44
N ILE A 186 -0.31 0.97 -18.30
CA ILE A 186 -0.10 0.81 -19.74
C ILE A 186 -0.63 2.05 -20.45
N PRO A 187 0.22 2.88 -21.07
CA PRO A 187 -0.24 4.04 -21.82
C PRO A 187 -1.12 3.63 -23.01
N SER A 188 -2.06 4.49 -23.39
CA SER A 188 -2.76 4.33 -24.67
C SER A 188 -1.81 4.63 -25.84
N CYS A 189 -2.03 3.95 -26.96
CA CYS A 189 -1.36 4.20 -28.23
C CYS A 189 -2.36 4.71 -29.29
N ASP A 190 -3.57 5.07 -28.88
CA ASP A 190 -4.61 5.57 -29.77
C ASP A 190 -4.27 6.99 -30.21
N MET A 191 -4.59 7.34 -31.46
CA MET A 191 -4.16 8.58 -32.11
C MET A 191 -5.27 9.62 -32.28
N ASP A 192 -6.39 9.48 -31.54
CA ASP A 192 -7.63 10.30 -31.55
C ASP A 192 -7.80 11.34 -32.67
#